data_AF-A0A1C3E788-F1
#
_entry.id   AF-A0A1C3E788-F1
#
_cell.length_a   1.000
_cell.length_b   1.000
_cell.length_c   1.000
_cell.angle_alpha   90.00
_cell.angle_beta   90.00
_cell.angle_gamma   90.00
#
_symmetry.space_group_name_H-M   'P 1'
#
loop_
_entity.id
_entity.type
_entity.pdbx_description
1 polymer ?
#
loop_
_entity_poly.entity_id
_entity_poly.type
_entity_poly.pdbx_seq_one_letter_code
_entity_poly.pdbx_strand_id
1 'polypeptide(L)'
;MRTAINHWIKADRGISESTISNYHLWHYKPAAKSFEGLELPTGVQRLELYWANPETLAGLPVMQKLQVLQIHRCRNLRDLSELPRIAPNLQKLLTTTSSKIDATEGVVNHPALKEALIDGEFILGNND
;
A
#
# COMPACT_ATOMS: atom_id res chain seq x y z
N MET A 1 18.34 6.68 -3.75
CA MET A 1 17.12 5.93 -3.34
C MET A 1 17.35 4.46 -3.72
N ARG A 2 17.11 3.50 -2.82
CA ARG A 2 17.30 2.06 -3.09
C ARG A 2 15.95 1.43 -3.42
N THR A 3 15.83 0.87 -4.62
CA THR A 3 14.59 0.27 -5.12
C THR A 3 14.73 -1.25 -5.20
N ALA A 4 13.69 -1.98 -4.80
CA ALA A 4 13.58 -3.39 -5.09
C ALA A 4 12.24 -3.71 -5.75
N ILE A 5 12.28 -4.61 -6.72
CA ILE A 5 11.10 -5.16 -7.39
C ILE A 5 11.01 -6.62 -6.95
N ASN A 6 10.00 -6.92 -6.11
CA ASN A 6 9.75 -8.26 -5.64
C ASN A 6 8.59 -8.90 -6.40
N HIS A 7 8.88 -9.96 -7.15
CA HIS A 7 7.88 -10.91 -7.64
C HIS A 7 7.66 -11.97 -6.58
N TRP A 8 6.71 -11.70 -5.68
CA TRP A 8 6.59 -12.43 -4.42
C TRP A 8 6.46 -13.94 -4.60
N ILE A 9 7.19 -14.67 -3.78
CA ILE A 9 7.00 -16.09 -3.54
C ILE A 9 6.84 -16.38 -2.04
N LYS A 10 6.17 -17.49 -1.71
CA LYS A 10 5.88 -17.86 -0.30
C LYS A 10 7.15 -18.04 0.56
N ALA A 11 8.31 -18.27 -0.05
CA ALA A 11 9.58 -18.46 0.62
C ALA A 11 10.38 -17.16 0.86
N ASP A 12 9.92 -16.00 0.37
CA ASP A 12 10.62 -14.73 0.56
C ASP A 12 10.73 -14.36 2.03
N ARG A 13 11.95 -14.11 2.52
CA ARG A 13 12.24 -13.74 3.92
C ARG A 13 13.41 -12.76 3.97
N GLY A 14 13.55 -12.06 5.10
CA GLY A 14 14.72 -11.25 5.44
C GLY A 14 14.77 -9.85 4.80
N ILE A 15 13.72 -9.44 4.08
CA ILE A 15 13.70 -8.12 3.43
C ILE A 15 13.49 -6.97 4.43
N SER A 16 13.02 -7.29 5.65
CA SER A 16 12.64 -6.33 6.67
C SER A 16 13.80 -5.43 7.14
N GLU A 17 14.99 -5.99 7.31
CA GLU A 17 16.20 -5.28 7.75
C GLU A 17 16.95 -4.57 6.62
N SER A 18 16.39 -4.60 5.41
CA SER A 18 17.03 -3.97 4.26
C SER A 18 16.96 -2.44 4.32
N THR A 19 17.89 -1.82 3.62
CA THR A 19 17.93 -0.37 3.39
C THR A 19 17.03 0.10 2.23
N ILE A 20 16.12 -0.75 1.75
CA ILE A 20 15.26 -0.44 0.61
C ILE A 20 14.23 0.62 1.04
N SER A 21 14.13 1.67 0.23
CA SER A 21 13.23 2.80 0.48
C SER A 21 12.09 2.88 -0.54
N ASN A 22 12.24 2.25 -1.71
CA ASN A 22 11.17 2.07 -2.69
C ASN A 22 10.96 0.56 -2.94
N TYR A 23 9.77 0.06 -2.67
CA TYR A 23 9.48 -1.36 -2.76
C TYR A 23 8.27 -1.62 -3.65
N HIS A 24 8.48 -2.35 -4.74
CA HIS A 24 7.43 -2.76 -5.65
C HIS A 24 7.10 -4.23 -5.36
N LEU A 25 5.88 -4.52 -4.93
CA LEU A 25 5.41 -5.86 -4.64
C LEU A 25 4.47 -6.33 -5.74
N TRP A 26 4.86 -7.39 -6.43
CA TRP A 26 4.11 -7.94 -7.56
C TRP A 26 3.47 -9.28 -7.21
N HIS A 27 2.23 -9.47 -7.66
CA HIS A 27 1.50 -10.73 -7.62
C HIS A 27 1.36 -11.36 -6.23
N TYR A 28 1.41 -10.56 -5.16
CA TYR A 28 1.18 -11.04 -3.81
C TYR A 28 -0.24 -11.61 -3.68
N LYS A 29 -0.35 -12.93 -3.55
CA LYS A 29 -1.62 -13.68 -3.58
C LYS A 29 -1.74 -14.58 -2.35
N PRO A 30 -1.98 -14.01 -1.17
CA PRO A 30 -2.12 -14.75 0.08
C PRO A 30 -3.41 -15.58 0.06
N ALA A 31 -3.38 -16.77 0.67
CA ALA A 31 -4.57 -17.58 0.89
C ALA A 31 -5.55 -16.91 1.87
N ALA A 32 -5.01 -16.28 2.91
CA ALA A 32 -5.77 -15.58 3.96
C ALA A 32 -6.39 -14.24 3.53
N LYS A 33 -6.12 -13.78 2.29
CA LYS A 33 -6.62 -12.49 1.76
C LYS A 33 -6.20 -11.26 2.57
N SER A 34 -5.14 -11.37 3.35
CA SER A 34 -4.50 -10.30 4.12
C SER A 34 -2.99 -10.28 3.87
N PHE A 35 -2.28 -9.28 4.38
CA PHE A 35 -0.81 -9.19 4.34
C PHE A 35 -0.12 -9.92 5.50
N GLU A 36 -0.83 -10.78 6.23
CA GLU A 36 -0.27 -11.51 7.35
C GLU A 36 0.96 -12.33 6.94
N GLY A 37 2.04 -12.19 7.71
CA GLY A 37 3.31 -12.87 7.45
C GLY A 37 4.10 -12.33 6.25
N LEU A 38 3.66 -11.25 5.59
CA LEU A 38 4.48 -10.55 4.61
C LEU A 38 5.54 -9.72 5.32
N GLU A 39 6.80 -9.93 4.96
CA GLU A 39 7.89 -9.05 5.34
C GLU A 39 8.00 -7.85 4.38
N LEU A 40 8.22 -6.66 4.93
CA LEU A 40 8.43 -5.42 4.18
C LEU A 40 9.63 -4.67 4.75
N PRO A 41 10.41 -3.94 3.91
CA PRO A 41 11.49 -3.09 4.40
C PRO A 41 10.98 -2.08 5.44
N THR A 42 11.57 -2.09 6.64
CA THR A 42 11.25 -1.13 7.71
C THR A 42 11.53 0.33 7.32
N GLY A 43 12.44 0.52 6.37
CA GLY A 43 12.84 1.81 5.81
C GLY A 43 11.97 2.32 4.65
N VAL A 44 10.90 1.61 4.28
CA VAL A 44 10.10 1.93 3.08
C VAL A 44 9.47 3.32 3.18
N GLN A 45 9.67 4.11 2.11
CA GLN A 45 9.10 5.44 1.92
C GLN A 45 8.07 5.46 0.79
N ARG A 46 8.23 4.56 -0.17
CA ARG A 46 7.31 4.31 -1.28
C ARG A 46 7.03 2.82 -1.38
N LEU A 47 5.75 2.46 -1.33
CA LEU A 47 5.27 1.10 -1.54
C LEU A 47 4.35 1.11 -2.75
N GLU A 48 4.62 0.22 -3.70
CA GLU A 48 3.78 0.04 -4.87
C GLU A 48 3.32 -1.41 -4.95
N LEU A 49 2.00 -1.60 -4.98
CA LEU A 49 1.36 -2.91 -5.04
C LEU A 49 0.85 -3.16 -6.45
N TYR A 50 1.31 -4.22 -7.08
CA TYR A 50 1.02 -4.55 -8.46
C TYR A 50 0.36 -5.93 -8.56
N TRP A 51 -0.88 -5.98 -9.05
CA TRP A 51 -1.67 -7.22 -9.19
C TRP A 51 -1.71 -8.05 -7.89
N ALA A 52 -1.66 -7.39 -6.73
CA ALA A 52 -1.85 -8.06 -5.46
C ALA A 52 -3.33 -8.45 -5.28
N ASN A 53 -3.57 -9.50 -4.49
CA ASN A 53 -4.89 -10.06 -4.26
C ASN A 53 -5.31 -10.23 -2.78
N PRO A 54 -4.94 -9.32 -1.86
CA PRO A 54 -5.60 -9.23 -0.57
C PRO A 54 -6.96 -8.52 -0.70
N GLU A 55 -7.80 -8.65 0.32
CA GLU A 55 -9.09 -7.96 0.44
C GLU A 55 -9.02 -6.74 1.38
N THR A 56 -8.05 -6.74 2.31
CA THR A 56 -7.83 -5.70 3.30
C THR A 56 -6.32 -5.40 3.45
N LEU A 57 -5.98 -4.36 4.20
CA LEU A 57 -4.61 -4.02 4.58
C LEU A 57 -4.11 -4.77 5.83
N ALA A 58 -4.91 -5.69 6.38
CA ALA A 58 -4.64 -6.36 7.64
C ALA A 58 -3.32 -7.15 7.58
N GLY A 59 -2.59 -7.18 8.68
CA GLY A 59 -1.29 -7.84 8.77
C GLY A 59 -0.11 -6.99 8.26
N LEU A 60 -0.34 -5.84 7.63
CA LEU A 60 0.74 -4.89 7.34
C LEU A 60 1.31 -4.30 8.65
N PRO A 61 2.65 -4.18 8.76
CA PRO A 61 3.28 -3.49 9.87
C PRO A 61 3.02 -1.99 9.80
N VAL A 62 3.27 -1.29 10.91
CA VAL A 62 3.26 0.18 10.92
C VAL A 62 4.52 0.70 10.22
N MET A 63 4.34 1.28 9.04
CA MET A 63 5.39 1.85 8.20
C MET A 63 5.51 3.35 8.47
N GLN A 64 6.20 3.70 9.57
CA GLN A 64 6.39 5.08 10.02
C GLN A 64 6.99 6.03 8.97
N LYS A 65 7.74 5.50 8.02
CA LYS A 65 8.43 6.27 6.97
C LYS A 65 7.66 6.32 5.65
N LEU A 66 6.54 5.59 5.51
CA LEU A 66 5.80 5.52 4.26
C LEU A 66 5.14 6.87 3.95
N GLN A 67 5.46 7.43 2.80
CA GLN A 67 4.94 8.72 2.31
C GLN A 67 4.10 8.56 1.06
N VAL A 68 4.37 7.53 0.25
CA VAL A 68 3.64 7.25 -0.98
C VAL A 68 3.21 5.78 -1.03
N LEU A 69 1.92 5.56 -1.26
CA LEU A 69 1.34 4.26 -1.51
C LEU A 69 0.68 4.30 -2.89
N GLN A 70 1.08 3.38 -3.76
CA GLN A 70 0.39 3.17 -5.03
C GLN A 70 -0.15 1.75 -5.13
N ILE A 71 -1.37 1.62 -5.62
CA ILE A 71 -2.12 0.37 -5.69
C ILE A 71 -2.62 0.18 -7.11
N HIS A 72 -2.04 -0.76 -7.83
CA HIS A 72 -2.29 -0.98 -9.23
C HIS A 72 -2.89 -2.36 -9.46
N ARG A 73 -4.07 -2.38 -10.07
CA ARG A 73 -4.77 -3.61 -10.49
C ARG A 73 -5.04 -4.59 -9.34
N CYS A 74 -5.22 -4.08 -8.12
CA CYS A 74 -5.52 -4.88 -6.93
C CYS A 74 -7.04 -5.03 -6.78
N ARG A 75 -7.68 -5.73 -7.73
CA ARG A 75 -9.16 -5.75 -7.92
C ARG A 75 -9.98 -6.39 -6.80
N ASN A 76 -9.33 -6.94 -5.77
CA ASN A 76 -10.00 -7.52 -4.62
C ASN A 76 -9.77 -6.73 -3.34
N LEU A 77 -8.82 -5.78 -3.32
CA LEU A 77 -8.65 -4.88 -2.18
C LEU A 77 -9.88 -3.98 -2.11
N ARG A 78 -10.53 -3.97 -0.95
CA ARG A 78 -11.76 -3.20 -0.71
C ARG A 78 -11.61 -2.23 0.44
N ASP A 79 -10.96 -2.67 1.51
CA ASP A 79 -10.92 -1.94 2.77
C ASP A 79 -9.57 -1.24 2.96
N LEU A 80 -9.61 0.10 3.03
CA LEU A 80 -8.47 0.95 3.37
C LEU A 80 -8.60 1.60 4.76
N SER A 81 -9.56 1.20 5.60
CA SER A 81 -9.81 1.79 6.93
C SER A 81 -8.56 1.76 7.83
N GLU A 82 -7.69 0.77 7.68
CA GLU A 82 -6.45 0.65 8.46
C GLU A 82 -5.33 1.61 8.03
N LEU A 83 -5.49 2.34 6.92
CA LEU A 83 -4.46 3.19 6.34
C LEU A 83 -3.85 4.18 7.34
N PRO A 84 -4.63 4.93 8.16
CA PRO A 84 -4.08 5.84 9.16
C PRO A 84 -3.23 5.15 10.23
N ARG A 85 -3.56 3.89 10.56
CA ARG A 85 -2.82 3.09 11.54
C ARG A 85 -1.50 2.58 10.96
N ILE A 86 -1.54 2.03 9.75
CA ILE A 86 -0.35 1.39 9.15
C ILE A 86 0.61 2.39 8.53
N ALA A 87 0.14 3.56 8.11
CA ALA A 87 0.95 4.54 7.39
C ALA A 87 0.65 5.96 7.89
N PRO A 88 0.86 6.27 9.18
CA PRO A 88 0.41 7.52 9.79
C PRO A 88 0.99 8.79 9.14
N ASN A 89 2.11 8.67 8.41
CA ASN A 89 2.78 9.76 7.71
C ASN A 89 2.56 9.74 6.18
N LEU A 90 1.59 8.95 5.69
CA LEU A 90 1.28 8.85 4.27
C LEU A 90 0.78 10.20 3.73
N GLN A 91 1.39 10.66 2.65
CA GLN A 91 1.08 11.95 2.03
C GLN A 91 0.35 11.80 0.69
N LYS A 92 0.63 10.71 -0.04
CA LYS A 92 0.04 10.44 -1.36
C LYS A 92 -0.48 9.02 -1.47
N LEU A 93 -1.72 8.89 -1.89
CA LEU A 93 -2.36 7.64 -2.26
C LEU A 93 -2.78 7.70 -3.74
N LEU A 94 -2.35 6.72 -4.52
CA LEU A 94 -2.81 6.54 -5.89
C LEU A 94 -3.34 5.12 -6.06
N THR A 95 -4.53 4.98 -6.61
CA THR A 95 -5.02 3.68 -7.08
C THR A 95 -5.33 3.74 -8.55
N THR A 96 -5.03 2.66 -9.27
CA THR A 96 -5.47 2.49 -10.66
C THR A 96 -6.01 1.10 -10.90
N THR A 97 -7.14 1.00 -11.60
CA THR A 97 -7.80 -0.26 -11.95
C THR A 97 -8.06 -1.14 -10.69
N SER A 98 -8.43 -0.52 -9.58
CA SER A 98 -8.68 -1.16 -8.28
C SER A 98 -10.12 -0.90 -7.81
N SER A 99 -11.07 -1.18 -8.72
CA SER A 99 -12.46 -0.72 -8.73
C SER A 99 -13.37 -1.15 -7.57
N LYS A 100 -12.85 -1.84 -6.57
CA LYS A 100 -13.62 -2.27 -5.38
C LYS A 100 -13.18 -1.57 -4.10
N ILE A 101 -12.17 -0.70 -4.17
CA ILE A 101 -11.68 0.06 -3.02
C ILE A 101 -12.79 1.01 -2.56
N ASP A 102 -13.22 0.83 -1.31
CA ASP A 102 -13.98 1.82 -0.57
C ASP A 102 -12.97 2.71 0.17
N ALA A 103 -12.78 3.90 -0.37
CA ALA A 103 -11.81 4.87 0.13
C ALA A 103 -12.38 5.78 1.24
N THR A 104 -13.65 5.67 1.61
CA THR A 104 -14.33 6.77 2.31
C THR A 104 -13.85 6.97 3.76
N GLU A 105 -13.65 5.91 4.55
CA GLU A 105 -13.30 6.09 5.97
C GLU A 105 -11.80 6.28 6.19
N GLY A 106 -10.95 5.44 5.59
CA GLY A 106 -9.51 5.43 5.83
C GLY A 106 -8.75 6.56 5.12
N VAL A 107 -9.25 7.06 3.99
CA VAL A 107 -8.59 8.12 3.20
C VAL A 107 -9.01 9.50 3.69
N VAL A 108 -10.31 9.73 3.90
CA VAL A 108 -10.85 11.03 4.33
C VAL A 108 -10.35 11.41 5.74
N ASN A 109 -10.23 10.44 6.64
CA ASN A 109 -9.79 10.68 8.02
C ASN A 109 -8.27 10.59 8.20
N HIS A 110 -7.50 10.43 7.12
CA HIS A 110 -6.06 10.23 7.24
C HIS A 110 -5.34 11.54 7.63
N PRO A 111 -4.62 11.59 8.77
CA PRO A 111 -4.17 12.85 9.36
C PRO A 111 -3.10 13.61 8.55
N ALA A 112 -2.30 12.89 7.77
CA ALA A 112 -1.17 13.46 7.01
C ALA A 112 -1.38 13.43 5.48
N LEU A 113 -2.51 12.88 5.01
CA LEU A 113 -2.73 12.69 3.58
C LEU A 113 -3.01 14.04 2.93
N LYS A 114 -2.42 14.26 1.77
CA LYS A 114 -2.55 15.52 1.01
C LYS A 114 -3.19 15.30 -0.34
N GLU A 115 -2.98 14.11 -0.91
CA GLU A 115 -3.42 13.76 -2.25
C GLU A 115 -3.91 12.30 -2.25
N ALA A 116 -5.11 12.10 -2.76
CA ALA A 116 -5.71 10.79 -2.96
C ALA A 116 -6.44 10.76 -4.30
N LEU A 117 -5.86 10.03 -5.26
CA LEU A 117 -6.46 9.77 -6.57
C LEU A 117 -6.86 8.30 -6.64
N ILE A 118 -8.16 8.04 -6.66
CA ILE A 118 -8.73 6.69 -6.65
C ILE A 118 -9.33 6.41 -8.02
N ASP A 119 -8.66 5.56 -8.80
CA ASP A 119 -9.12 5.11 -10.13
C ASP A 119 -9.49 6.26 -11.11
N GLY A 120 -8.81 7.40 -10.97
CA GLY A 120 -9.00 8.59 -11.81
C GLY A 120 -9.84 9.69 -11.14
N GLU A 121 -10.39 9.45 -9.95
CA GLU A 121 -11.17 10.43 -9.20
C GLU A 121 -10.40 10.96 -7.99
N PHE A 122 -10.32 12.29 -7.86
CA PHE A 122 -9.72 12.92 -6.68
C PHE A 122 -10.69 12.82 -5.50
N ILE A 123 -10.24 12.16 -4.43
CA ILE A 123 -10.93 12.13 -3.13
C ILE A 123 -10.36 13.20 -2.20
N LEU A 124 -9.07 13.53 -2.35
CA LEU A 124 -8.37 14.57 -1.60
C LEU A 124 -7.28 15.21 -2.47
N GLY A 125 -7.11 16.52 -2.36
CA GLY A 125 -6.18 17.30 -3.19
C GLY A 125 -6.79 17.75 -4.52
N ASN A 126 -6.08 18.61 -5.25
CA ASN A 126 -6.53 19.20 -6.52
C ASN A 126 -5.54 18.92 -7.66
N ASN A 127 -6.05 18.93 -8.89
CA ASN A 127 -5.25 19.13 -10.12
C ASN A 127 -4.93 20.62 -10.25
N ASP A 128 -3.88 21.11 -9.58
CA ASP A 128 -3.30 22.42 -9.89
C ASP A 128 -2.36 22.33 -11.10
#